data_AF-A0A1C3YQX4-F1
#
_entry.id   AF-A0A1C3YQX4-F1
#
_cell.length_a   1.000
_cell.length_b   1.000
_cell.length_c   1.000
_cell.angle_alpha   90.00
_cell.angle_beta   90.00
_cell.angle_gamma   90.00
#
_symmetry.space_group_name_H-M   'P 1'
#
loop_
_entity.id
_entity.type
_entity.pdbx_description
1 polymer ?
#
loop_
_entity_poly.entity_id
_entity_poly.type
_entity_poly.pdbx_seq_one_letter_code
_entity_poly.pdbx_strand_id
1 'polypeptide(L)'
;MKNSEFVTEKMREFMQRGDMGAASFHELLSDMQRHPWYQSQLQRLEQLRQPESRANPFVGSLCADSNAQAIVESLRCYLAVDEEPKHVDSESYFECLVQHIRALGIRVVKPDQEGIPQRPGEDPQGMVIAFATAPCIVVHPDATPEVRALRVLHMLCLMGLGLSGIYYDDDTGIGQEAALCHAVATGFLAQERAGWGGAKEQA
;
A
#
# COMPACT_ATOMS: atom_id res chain seq x y z
N MET A 1 10.05 5.99 -25.16
CA MET A 1 10.78 6.23 -23.90
C MET A 1 10.69 4.95 -23.08
N LYS A 2 11.80 4.49 -22.51
CA LYS A 2 11.88 3.16 -21.86
C LYS A 2 11.21 3.21 -20.49
N ASN A 3 10.39 2.21 -20.18
CA ASN A 3 9.68 2.00 -18.90
C ASN A 3 10.59 1.80 -17.67
N SER A 4 11.89 2.14 -17.73
CA SER A 4 12.90 1.70 -16.76
C SER A 4 13.40 2.78 -15.79
N GLU A 5 12.82 3.99 -15.77
CA GLU A 5 13.32 5.10 -14.93
C GLU A 5 12.48 5.41 -13.68
N PHE A 6 11.47 4.59 -13.35
CA PHE A 6 10.57 4.84 -12.21
C PHE A 6 11.02 4.20 -10.89
N VAL A 7 12.32 4.12 -10.65
CA VAL A 7 12.87 3.59 -9.39
C VAL A 7 13.38 4.79 -8.59
N THR A 8 12.75 5.09 -7.45
CA THR A 8 13.24 6.16 -6.55
C THR A 8 14.67 5.85 -6.09
N GLU A 9 15.46 6.87 -5.75
CA GLU A 9 16.87 6.65 -5.35
C GLU A 9 16.98 5.66 -4.17
N LYS A 10 16.05 5.73 -3.21
CA LYS A 10 15.94 4.77 -2.10
C LYS A 10 15.60 3.35 -2.55
N MET A 11 14.74 3.21 -3.56
CA MET A 11 14.44 1.92 -4.19
C MET A 11 15.66 1.39 -4.95
N ARG A 12 16.45 2.28 -5.56
CA ARG A 12 17.70 1.94 -6.24
C ARG A 12 18.74 1.46 -5.23
N GLU A 13 18.85 2.10 -4.07
CA GLU A 13 19.69 1.64 -2.95
C GLU A 13 19.22 0.28 -2.41
N PHE A 14 17.91 0.08 -2.21
CA PHE A 14 17.33 -1.20 -1.82
C PHE A 14 17.64 -2.31 -2.85
N MET A 15 17.49 -2.01 -4.14
CA MET A 15 17.82 -2.91 -5.24
C MET A 15 19.32 -3.19 -5.36
N GLN A 16 20.18 -2.25 -4.99
CA GLN A 16 21.64 -2.40 -5.00
C GLN A 16 22.18 -3.22 -3.81
N ARG A 17 21.42 -3.31 -2.71
CA ARG A 17 21.83 -4.08 -1.52
C ARG A 17 21.78 -5.60 -1.71
N GLY A 18 21.22 -6.09 -2.82
CA GLY A 18 21.21 -7.53 -3.14
C GLY A 18 20.32 -8.36 -2.21
N ASP A 19 19.42 -7.72 -1.47
CA ASP A 19 18.43 -8.43 -0.65
C ASP A 19 17.45 -9.18 -1.54
N MET A 20 17.04 -10.38 -1.10
CA MET A 20 16.06 -11.24 -1.80
C MET A 20 14.78 -10.46 -2.18
N GLY A 21 14.43 -9.40 -1.44
CA GLY A 21 13.32 -8.50 -1.75
C GLY A 21 13.44 -7.74 -3.08
N ALA A 22 14.64 -7.44 -3.58
CA ALA A 22 14.82 -6.71 -4.84
C ALA A 22 14.51 -7.57 -6.07
N ALA A 23 14.96 -8.84 -6.06
CA ALA A 23 14.67 -9.80 -7.12
C ALA A 23 13.17 -10.14 -7.15
N SER A 24 12.58 -10.42 -5.98
CA SER A 24 11.14 -10.65 -5.85
C SER A 24 10.31 -9.45 -6.29
N PHE A 25 10.74 -8.23 -5.98
CA PHE A 25 10.06 -7.01 -6.45
C PHE A 25 10.13 -6.86 -7.96
N HIS A 26 11.29 -7.07 -8.58
CA HIS A 26 11.43 -6.98 -10.03
C HIS A 26 10.57 -8.01 -10.77
N GLU A 27 10.52 -9.23 -10.27
CA GLU A 27 9.69 -10.28 -10.85
C GLU A 27 8.20 -9.97 -10.70
N LEU A 28 7.75 -9.59 -9.50
CA LEU A 28 6.35 -9.27 -9.26
C LEU A 28 5.92 -7.99 -10.00
N LEU A 29 6.81 -7.01 -10.12
CA LEU A 29 6.61 -5.85 -10.99
C LEU A 29 6.53 -6.27 -12.46
N SER A 30 7.32 -7.25 -12.92
CA SER A 30 7.23 -7.78 -14.29
C SER A 30 5.88 -8.45 -14.54
N ASP A 31 5.40 -9.25 -13.59
CA ASP A 31 4.09 -9.90 -13.67
C ASP A 31 2.96 -8.87 -13.66
N MET A 32 3.04 -7.86 -12.80
CA MET A 32 2.11 -6.73 -12.78
C MET A 32 2.14 -5.94 -14.08
N GLN A 33 3.32 -5.71 -14.66
CA GLN A 33 3.46 -5.04 -15.96
C GLN A 33 2.80 -5.84 -17.08
N ARG A 34 2.73 -7.16 -17.01
CA ARG A 34 2.02 -7.99 -18.00
C ARG A 34 0.52 -8.05 -17.76
N HIS A 35 0.05 -7.67 -16.58
CA HIS A 35 -1.35 -7.75 -16.22
C HIS A 35 -2.22 -6.81 -17.10
N PRO A 36 -3.33 -7.29 -17.69
CA PRO A 36 -4.14 -6.51 -18.63
C PRO A 36 -4.63 -5.17 -18.08
N TRP A 37 -4.97 -5.12 -16.79
CA TRP A 37 -5.37 -3.87 -16.14
C TRP A 37 -4.24 -2.84 -16.13
N TYR A 38 -3.01 -3.26 -15.77
CA TYR A 38 -1.87 -2.35 -15.67
C TYR A 38 -1.51 -1.80 -17.05
N GLN A 39 -1.51 -2.67 -18.07
CA GLN A 39 -1.34 -2.28 -19.47
C GLN A 39 -2.43 -1.30 -19.93
N SER A 40 -3.70 -1.55 -19.59
CA SER A 40 -4.81 -0.65 -19.90
C SER A 40 -4.66 0.73 -19.25
N GLN A 41 -4.16 0.80 -18.01
CA GLN A 41 -3.86 2.09 -17.37
C GLN A 41 -2.74 2.82 -18.09
N LEU A 42 -1.61 2.15 -18.37
CA LEU A 42 -0.51 2.74 -19.14
C LEU A 42 -1.00 3.31 -20.48
N GLN A 43 -1.83 2.53 -21.19
CA GLN A 43 -2.42 2.95 -22.46
C GLN A 43 -3.38 4.14 -22.30
N ARG A 44 -4.23 4.15 -21.25
CA ARG A 44 -5.13 5.27 -20.93
C ARG A 44 -4.34 6.56 -20.67
N LEU A 45 -3.21 6.46 -19.96
CA LEU A 45 -2.35 7.60 -19.65
C LEU A 45 -1.69 8.17 -20.91
N GLU A 46 -1.19 7.31 -21.80
CA GLU A 46 -0.65 7.72 -23.10
C GLU A 46 -1.68 8.54 -23.89
N GLN A 47 -2.95 8.11 -23.87
CA GLN A 47 -4.05 8.78 -24.56
C GLN A 47 -4.43 10.15 -23.97
N LEU A 48 -4.23 10.38 -22.67
CA LEU A 48 -4.73 11.58 -21.96
C LEU A 48 -4.00 12.91 -22.27
N ARG A 49 -2.95 12.91 -23.11
CA ARG A 49 -2.20 14.09 -23.64
C ARG A 49 -1.75 15.23 -22.69
N GLN A 50 -2.09 15.23 -21.40
CA GLN A 50 -1.69 16.25 -20.43
C GLN A 50 -0.85 15.64 -19.29
N PRO A 51 0.42 16.04 -19.10
CA PRO A 51 1.32 15.51 -18.08
C PRO A 51 0.80 15.68 -16.65
N GLU A 52 0.28 16.86 -16.32
CA GLU A 52 -0.17 17.21 -14.96
C GLU A 52 -1.46 16.49 -14.53
N SER A 53 -2.34 16.12 -15.47
CA SER A 53 -3.59 15.38 -15.17
C SER A 53 -3.38 13.86 -15.00
N ARG A 54 -2.12 13.38 -15.03
CA ARG A 54 -1.79 11.95 -15.03
C ARG A 54 -1.29 11.42 -13.68
N ALA A 55 -0.91 12.29 -12.75
CA ALA A 55 -0.32 11.89 -11.48
C ALA A 55 -1.38 11.84 -10.38
N ASN A 56 -1.43 10.72 -9.67
CA ASN A 56 -2.23 10.56 -8.47
C ASN A 56 -1.71 11.52 -7.39
N PRO A 57 -2.55 12.42 -6.84
CA PRO A 57 -2.12 13.48 -5.92
C PRO A 57 -1.73 12.97 -4.53
N PHE A 58 -2.02 11.70 -4.21
CA PHE A 58 -1.62 11.08 -2.94
C PHE A 58 -0.16 10.59 -2.98
N VAL A 59 0.34 10.18 -4.15
CA VAL A 59 1.68 9.59 -4.24
C VAL A 59 2.75 10.66 -3.97
N GLY A 60 3.57 10.43 -2.94
CA GLY A 60 4.61 11.38 -2.53
C GLY A 60 4.08 12.64 -1.82
N SER A 61 2.83 12.65 -1.36
CA SER A 61 2.24 13.81 -0.67
C SER A 61 2.60 13.92 0.82
N LEU A 62 3.10 12.84 1.43
CA LEU A 62 3.50 12.79 2.83
C LEU A 62 4.98 13.16 3.01
N CYS A 63 5.33 13.69 4.18
CA CYS A 63 6.70 14.07 4.52
C CYS A 63 7.28 13.09 5.55
N ALA A 64 8.47 12.54 5.26
CA ALA A 64 9.17 11.61 6.17
C ALA A 64 9.68 12.28 7.46
N ASP A 65 9.87 13.60 7.45
CA ASP A 65 10.29 14.37 8.63
C ASP A 65 9.11 14.67 9.58
N SER A 66 7.87 14.41 9.15
CA SER A 66 6.69 14.54 10.00
C SER A 66 6.67 13.43 11.06
N ASN A 67 6.16 13.74 12.24
CA ASN A 67 5.90 12.71 13.24
C ASN A 67 4.72 11.81 12.81
N ALA A 68 4.66 10.60 13.36
CA ALA A 68 3.64 9.61 13.01
C ALA A 68 2.20 10.13 13.18
N GLN A 69 1.93 10.89 14.24
CA GLN A 69 0.59 11.41 14.51
C GLN A 69 0.10 12.39 13.43
N ALA A 70 0.96 13.30 12.97
CA ALA A 70 0.63 14.23 11.90
C ALA A 70 0.36 13.51 10.57
N ILE A 71 1.08 12.41 10.32
CA ILE A 71 0.83 11.56 9.14
C ILE A 71 -0.49 10.80 9.29
N VAL A 72 -0.83 10.27 10.48
CA VAL A 72 -2.13 9.64 10.75
C VAL A 72 -3.26 10.61 10.44
N GLU A 73 -3.20 11.84 10.93
CA GLU A 73 -4.20 12.89 10.66
C GLU A 73 -4.33 13.17 9.15
N SER A 74 -3.19 13.30 8.46
CA SER A 74 -3.17 13.49 7.00
C SER A 74 -3.83 12.33 6.27
N LEU A 75 -3.51 11.08 6.65
CA LEU A 75 -4.11 9.87 6.07
C LEU A 75 -5.62 9.84 6.29
N ARG A 76 -6.12 10.21 7.48
CA ARG A 76 -7.56 10.29 7.75
C ARG A 76 -8.24 11.29 6.82
N CYS A 77 -7.63 12.47 6.64
CA CYS A 77 -8.13 13.47 5.71
C CYS A 77 -8.19 12.97 4.27
N TYR A 78 -7.13 12.30 3.79
CA TYR A 78 -7.12 11.71 2.44
C TYR A 78 -8.17 10.63 2.28
N LEU A 79 -8.26 9.70 3.24
CA LEU A 79 -9.20 8.60 3.20
C LEU A 79 -10.65 9.05 3.47
N ALA A 80 -10.88 10.31 3.84
CA ALA A 80 -12.18 10.86 4.21
C ALA A 80 -12.91 9.99 5.26
N VAL A 81 -12.16 9.47 6.22
CA VAL A 81 -12.70 8.67 7.33
C VAL A 81 -13.29 9.63 8.36
N ASP A 82 -14.54 9.37 8.76
CA ASP A 82 -15.23 10.14 9.79
C ASP A 82 -14.42 10.19 11.09
N GLU A 83 -14.62 11.24 11.91
CA GLU A 83 -13.95 11.35 13.22
C GLU A 83 -14.44 10.30 14.23
N GLU A 84 -15.66 9.80 14.06
CA GLU A 84 -16.25 8.79 14.94
C GLU A 84 -16.06 7.36 14.38
N PRO A 85 -15.43 6.45 15.15
CA PRO A 85 -15.31 5.05 14.76
C PRO A 85 -16.69 4.43 14.58
N LYS A 86 -17.00 3.94 13.38
CA LYS A 86 -18.23 3.18 13.15
C LYS A 86 -18.06 1.78 13.74
N HIS A 87 -19.03 1.34 14.54
CA HIS A 87 -19.08 -0.03 15.05
C HIS A 87 -19.25 -1.03 13.90
N VAL A 88 -18.13 -1.54 13.40
CA VAL A 88 -18.03 -2.43 12.25
C VAL A 88 -17.07 -3.56 12.63
N ASP A 89 -17.36 -4.79 12.21
CA ASP A 89 -16.45 -5.93 12.39
C ASP A 89 -15.16 -5.73 11.56
N SER A 90 -14.11 -6.48 11.88
CA SER A 90 -12.78 -6.26 11.29
C SER A 90 -12.71 -6.57 9.78
N GLU A 91 -13.51 -7.49 9.26
CA GLU A 91 -13.60 -7.77 7.82
C GLU A 91 -14.29 -6.61 7.10
N SER A 92 -15.45 -6.21 7.59
CA SER A 92 -16.21 -5.08 7.02
C SER A 92 -15.41 -3.78 7.08
N TYR A 93 -14.62 -3.58 8.15
CA TYR A 93 -13.70 -2.46 8.26
C TYR A 93 -12.59 -2.52 7.20
N PHE A 94 -11.96 -3.68 7.01
CA PHE A 94 -10.93 -3.86 5.98
C PHE A 94 -11.48 -3.57 4.58
N GLU A 95 -12.64 -4.11 4.22
CA GLU A 95 -13.27 -3.82 2.92
C GLU A 95 -13.62 -2.33 2.77
N CYS A 96 -14.13 -1.69 3.82
CA CYS A 96 -14.41 -0.26 3.84
C CYS A 96 -13.14 0.58 3.61
N LEU A 97 -12.04 0.23 4.28
CA LEU A 97 -10.74 0.86 4.09
C LEU A 97 -10.24 0.70 2.64
N VAL A 98 -10.37 -0.49 2.07
CA VAL A 98 -10.02 -0.75 0.65
C VAL A 98 -10.84 0.15 -0.30
N GLN A 99 -12.11 0.40 -0.01
CA GLN A 99 -12.91 1.33 -0.83
C GLN A 99 -12.44 2.77 -0.74
N HIS A 100 -12.08 3.26 0.45
CA HIS A 100 -11.51 4.61 0.62
C HIS A 100 -10.18 4.75 -0.13
N ILE A 101 -9.30 3.74 -0.06
CA ILE A 101 -8.05 3.72 -0.82
C ILE A 101 -8.32 3.73 -2.33
N ARG A 102 -9.31 2.97 -2.80
CA ARG A 102 -9.70 2.98 -4.23
C ARG A 102 -10.26 4.32 -4.67
N ALA A 103 -10.97 5.04 -3.79
CA ALA A 103 -11.48 6.38 -4.08
C ALA A 103 -10.36 7.42 -4.28
N LEU A 104 -9.17 7.19 -3.71
CA LEU A 104 -7.97 7.98 -3.98
C LEU A 104 -7.38 7.73 -5.38
N GLY A 105 -7.94 6.81 -6.18
CA GLY A 105 -7.38 6.41 -7.47
C GLY A 105 -6.22 5.42 -7.35
N ILE A 106 -6.13 4.69 -6.23
CA ILE A 106 -5.13 3.65 -5.97
C ILE A 106 -5.75 2.27 -6.18
N ARG A 107 -5.13 1.42 -6.99
CA ARG A 107 -5.61 0.05 -7.17
C ARG A 107 -5.21 -0.81 -5.98
N VAL A 108 -6.17 -1.54 -5.42
CA VAL A 108 -5.90 -2.60 -4.45
C VAL A 108 -6.21 -3.94 -5.11
N VAL A 109 -5.19 -4.78 -5.24
CA VAL A 109 -5.19 -6.09 -5.89
C VAL A 109 -5.11 -7.18 -4.83
N LYS A 110 -5.96 -8.19 -4.95
CA LYS A 110 -5.91 -9.42 -4.17
C LYS A 110 -5.48 -10.54 -5.14
N PRO A 111 -4.25 -11.09 -5.03
CA PRO A 111 -3.67 -11.98 -6.03
C PRO A 111 -4.55 -13.18 -6.41
N ASP A 112 -5.16 -13.80 -5.41
CA ASP A 112 -6.08 -14.94 -5.50
C ASP A 112 -7.32 -14.62 -6.35
N GLN A 113 -7.83 -13.39 -6.27
CA GLN A 113 -9.01 -12.96 -7.01
C GLN A 113 -8.71 -12.55 -8.46
N GLU A 114 -7.46 -12.21 -8.77
CA GLU A 114 -7.05 -11.64 -10.06
C GLU A 114 -6.16 -12.61 -10.87
N GLY A 115 -6.02 -13.86 -10.41
CA GLY A 115 -5.29 -14.91 -11.10
C GLY A 115 -3.77 -14.64 -11.17
N ILE A 116 -3.25 -13.83 -10.25
CA ILE A 116 -1.81 -13.60 -10.12
C ILE A 116 -1.24 -14.81 -9.38
N PRO A 117 -0.28 -15.55 -9.96
CA PRO A 117 0.27 -16.74 -9.31
C PRO A 117 0.91 -16.39 -7.97
N GLN A 118 0.51 -17.10 -6.91
CA GLN A 118 1.16 -17.08 -5.61
C GLN A 118 2.27 -18.15 -5.58
N ARG A 119 3.45 -17.81 -5.05
CA ARG A 119 4.57 -18.75 -4.92
C ARG A 119 4.67 -19.25 -3.47
N PRO A 120 4.59 -20.57 -3.22
CA PRO A 120 4.62 -21.09 -1.86
C PRO A 120 5.98 -20.82 -1.18
N GLY A 121 5.93 -20.31 0.05
CA GLY A 121 7.04 -20.36 1.04
C GLY A 121 7.77 -19.04 1.32
N GLU A 122 7.74 -18.07 0.40
CA GLU A 122 8.41 -16.76 0.53
C GLU A 122 7.58 -15.63 -0.08
N ASP A 123 6.26 -15.83 -0.19
CA ASP A 123 5.42 -14.85 -0.86
C ASP A 123 5.41 -13.54 -0.05
N PRO A 124 5.68 -12.40 -0.70
CA PRO A 124 5.53 -11.11 -0.07
C PRO A 124 4.12 -10.97 0.47
N GLN A 125 3.95 -10.50 1.69
CA GLN A 125 2.62 -10.36 2.29
C GLN A 125 1.86 -9.14 1.76
N GLY A 126 2.59 -8.27 1.08
CA GLY A 126 2.05 -7.25 0.23
C GLY A 126 3.14 -6.62 -0.63
N MET A 127 2.71 -5.84 -1.61
CA MET A 127 3.59 -5.02 -2.43
C MET A 127 2.95 -3.65 -2.65
N VAL A 128 3.77 -2.61 -2.66
CA VAL A 128 3.38 -1.26 -3.02
C VAL A 128 4.15 -0.79 -4.26
N ILE A 129 3.42 -0.29 -5.26
CA ILE A 129 3.93 0.41 -6.44
C ILE A 129 3.47 1.86 -6.34
N ALA A 130 4.38 2.75 -5.98
CA ALA A 130 4.14 4.19 -5.81
C ALA A 130 4.38 4.97 -7.11
N PHE A 131 4.00 4.42 -8.26
CA PHE A 131 4.07 5.17 -9.51
C PHE A 131 2.84 6.07 -9.59
N ALA A 132 3.04 7.38 -9.59
CA ALA A 132 1.94 8.34 -9.57
C ALA A 132 0.92 8.11 -10.69
N THR A 133 1.33 7.53 -11.82
CA THR A 133 0.46 7.27 -12.96
C THR A 133 -0.40 6.00 -12.82
N ALA A 134 0.07 5.00 -12.09
CA ALA A 134 -0.64 3.73 -11.89
C ALA A 134 -0.35 3.15 -10.49
N PRO A 135 -0.73 3.86 -9.41
CA PRO A 135 -0.41 3.41 -8.07
C PRO A 135 -1.19 2.14 -7.73
N CYS A 136 -0.49 1.18 -7.15
CA CYS A 136 -1.04 -0.14 -6.88
C CYS A 136 -0.54 -0.68 -5.54
N ILE A 137 -1.44 -1.31 -4.80
CA ILE A 137 -1.14 -2.09 -3.60
C ILE A 137 -1.64 -3.51 -3.85
N VAL A 138 -0.77 -4.49 -3.62
CA VAL A 138 -1.11 -5.91 -3.62
C VAL A 138 -1.19 -6.35 -2.16
N VAL A 139 -2.31 -6.94 -1.75
CA VAL A 139 -2.53 -7.43 -0.38
C VAL A 139 -2.77 -8.93 -0.45
N HIS A 140 -1.94 -9.71 0.24
CA HIS A 140 -2.13 -11.15 0.31
C HIS A 140 -3.25 -11.51 1.31
N PRO A 141 -4.09 -12.52 0.99
CA PRO A 141 -5.23 -12.89 1.80
C PRO A 141 -4.88 -13.66 3.08
N ASP A 142 -3.64 -14.17 3.21
CA ASP A 142 -3.22 -15.14 4.23
C ASP A 142 -2.97 -14.54 5.63
N ALA A 143 -3.86 -13.64 6.07
CA ALA A 143 -3.82 -13.09 7.42
C ALA A 143 -5.20 -12.65 7.90
N THR A 144 -5.33 -12.45 9.22
CA THR A 144 -6.57 -11.93 9.80
C THR A 144 -6.91 -10.54 9.23
N PRO A 145 -8.18 -10.12 9.25
CA PRO A 145 -8.59 -8.84 8.68
C PRO A 145 -7.86 -7.65 9.32
N GLU A 146 -7.57 -7.73 10.62
CA GLU A 146 -6.81 -6.70 11.35
C GLU A 146 -5.38 -6.58 10.84
N VAL A 147 -4.72 -7.71 10.57
CA VAL A 147 -3.37 -7.75 10.03
C VAL A 147 -3.36 -7.22 8.59
N ARG A 148 -4.36 -7.60 7.77
CA ARG A 148 -4.50 -7.06 6.41
C ARG A 148 -4.74 -5.54 6.42
N ALA A 149 -5.53 -5.03 7.37
CA ALA A 149 -5.74 -3.59 7.55
C ALA A 149 -4.44 -2.87 7.95
N LEU A 150 -3.66 -3.44 8.87
CA LEU A 150 -2.36 -2.88 9.26
C LEU A 150 -1.40 -2.82 8.06
N ARG A 151 -1.30 -3.92 7.31
CA ARG A 151 -0.44 -4.03 6.13
C ARG A 151 -0.83 -3.04 5.04
N VAL A 152 -2.12 -2.91 4.72
CA VAL A 152 -2.57 -1.99 3.67
C VAL A 152 -2.35 -0.52 4.06
N LEU A 153 -2.50 -0.17 5.34
CA LEU A 153 -2.18 1.18 5.84
C LEU A 153 -0.68 1.46 5.82
N HIS A 154 0.14 0.48 6.19
CA HIS A 154 1.60 0.60 6.08
C HIS A 154 2.00 0.88 4.63
N MET A 155 1.51 0.06 3.69
CA MET A 155 1.79 0.21 2.26
C MET A 155 1.25 1.52 1.69
N LEU A 156 0.08 1.96 2.14
CA LEU A 156 -0.46 3.27 1.78
C LEU A 156 0.46 4.40 2.27
N CYS A 157 1.02 4.29 3.49
CA CYS A 157 1.97 5.26 4.02
C CYS A 157 3.26 5.29 3.20
N LEU A 158 3.82 4.12 2.82
CA LEU A 158 4.96 4.04 1.92
C LEU A 158 4.67 4.75 0.59
N MET A 159 3.49 4.51 0.00
CA MET A 159 3.06 5.18 -1.23
C MET A 159 2.94 6.69 -1.06
N GLY A 160 2.39 7.15 0.06
CA GLY A 160 2.30 8.56 0.39
C GLY A 160 3.68 9.21 0.56
N LEU A 161 4.70 8.46 0.98
CA LEU A 161 6.11 8.90 0.97
C LEU A 161 6.78 8.75 -0.41
N GLY A 162 6.06 8.25 -1.42
CA GLY A 162 6.58 8.00 -2.76
C GLY A 162 7.45 6.74 -2.87
N LEU A 163 7.39 5.85 -1.87
CA LEU A 163 8.19 4.64 -1.78
C LEU A 163 7.41 3.43 -2.32
N SER A 164 8.01 2.75 -3.30
CA SER A 164 7.58 1.40 -3.69
C SER A 164 8.29 0.37 -2.81
N GLY A 165 7.82 -0.87 -2.77
CA GLY A 165 8.47 -1.91 -1.96
C GLY A 165 7.64 -3.16 -1.80
N ILE A 166 8.23 -4.13 -1.11
CA ILE A 166 7.59 -5.37 -0.67
C ILE A 166 7.46 -5.32 0.86
N TYR A 167 6.35 -5.83 1.37
CA TYR A 167 6.11 -6.04 2.80
C TYR A 167 6.30 -7.52 3.15
N TYR A 168 7.19 -7.83 4.09
CA TYR A 168 7.36 -9.16 4.72
C TYR A 168 6.99 -9.09 6.21
N ASP A 169 6.70 -10.22 6.85
CA ASP A 169 6.27 -10.27 8.28
C ASP A 169 7.40 -9.86 9.25
N ASP A 170 8.66 -9.91 8.80
CA ASP A 170 9.88 -9.67 9.59
C ASP A 170 10.51 -8.29 9.33
N ASP A 171 9.74 -7.36 8.76
CA ASP A 171 10.14 -6.09 8.13
C ASP A 171 11.21 -5.30 8.93
N THR A 172 12.47 -5.71 8.76
CA THR A 172 13.68 -5.11 9.32
C THR A 172 14.53 -4.44 8.23
N GLY A 173 14.06 -4.44 6.97
CA GLY A 173 14.86 -4.07 5.80
C GLY A 173 14.72 -2.64 5.27
N ILE A 174 13.70 -1.86 5.67
CA ILE A 174 13.37 -0.58 5.03
C ILE A 174 13.87 0.66 5.83
N GLY A 175 14.55 0.47 6.96
CA GLY A 175 15.15 1.59 7.71
C GLY A 175 14.13 2.42 8.50
N GLN A 176 14.41 3.72 8.70
CA GLN A 176 13.60 4.59 9.57
C GLN A 176 12.20 4.84 9.00
N GLU A 177 12.06 4.83 7.67
CA GLU A 177 10.81 5.08 6.96
C GLU A 177 9.78 3.97 7.15
N ALA A 178 10.17 2.68 7.16
CA ALA A 178 9.22 1.61 7.49
C ALA A 178 8.83 1.58 8.96
N ALA A 179 9.75 1.90 9.87
CA ALA A 179 9.41 2.05 11.27
C ALA A 179 8.37 3.17 11.48
N LEU A 180 8.53 4.28 10.75
CA LEU A 180 7.54 5.35 10.69
C LEU A 180 6.21 4.86 10.11
N CYS A 181 6.20 4.19 8.95
CA CYS A 181 4.99 3.67 8.33
C CYS A 181 4.25 2.66 9.21
N HIS A 182 4.97 1.80 9.92
CA HIS A 182 4.41 0.86 10.90
C HIS A 182 3.79 1.60 12.10
N ALA A 183 4.48 2.61 12.63
CA ALA A 183 3.96 3.45 13.71
C ALA A 183 2.69 4.20 13.29
N VAL A 184 2.66 4.73 12.06
CA VAL A 184 1.48 5.38 11.46
C VAL A 184 0.32 4.40 11.34
N ALA A 185 0.54 3.22 10.75
CA ALA A 185 -0.50 2.21 10.57
C ALA A 185 -1.08 1.75 11.93
N THR A 186 -0.21 1.53 12.92
CA THR A 186 -0.62 1.17 14.28
C THR A 186 -1.41 2.28 14.95
N GLY A 187 -0.93 3.53 14.87
CA GLY A 187 -1.62 4.70 15.42
C GLY A 187 -2.98 4.95 14.79
N PHE A 188 -3.09 4.78 13.47
CA PHE A 188 -4.35 4.88 12.73
C PHE A 188 -5.35 3.83 13.22
N LEU A 189 -4.95 2.56 13.26
CA LEU A 189 -5.84 1.48 13.72
C LEU A 189 -6.20 1.57 15.21
N ALA A 190 -5.30 2.08 16.06
CA ALA A 190 -5.59 2.24 17.48
C ALA A 190 -6.80 3.18 17.73
N GLN A 191 -6.96 4.21 16.88
CA GLN A 191 -8.11 5.12 16.94
C GLN A 191 -9.42 4.44 16.48
N GLU A 192 -9.33 3.50 15.54
CA GLU A 192 -10.47 2.80 14.95
C GLU A 192 -10.92 1.59 15.78
N ARG A 193 -9.96 0.93 16.46
CA ARG A 193 -10.21 -0.21 17.36
C ARG A 193 -11.13 0.12 18.53
N ALA A 194 -11.22 1.39 18.92
CA ALA A 194 -12.21 1.84 19.91
C ALA A 194 -13.66 1.58 19.44
N GLY A 195 -13.89 1.51 18.12
CA GLY A 195 -15.18 1.17 17.52
C GLY A 195 -15.36 -0.30 17.19
N TRP A 196 -14.29 -1.10 17.09
CA TRP A 196 -14.43 -2.54 16.82
C TRP A 196 -15.11 -3.18 18.02
N GLY A 197 -16.32 -3.70 17.79
CA GLY A 197 -17.10 -4.37 18.82
C GLY A 197 -16.26 -5.50 19.39
N GLY A 198 -15.67 -5.28 20.57
CA GLY A 198 -14.99 -6.33 21.29
C GLY A 198 -15.98 -7.48 21.47
N ALA A 199 -15.66 -8.64 20.89
CA ALA A 199 -16.25 -9.86 21.35
C ALA A 199 -16.02 -9.88 22.87
N LYS A 200 -17.10 -9.71 23.64
CA LYS A 200 -17.07 -9.98 25.07
C LYS A 200 -16.61 -11.43 25.19
N GLU A 201 -15.37 -11.60 25.63
CA GLU A 201 -14.90 -12.84 26.19
C GLU A 201 -15.81 -13.12 27.41
N GLN A 202 -16.78 -14.00 27.20
CA GLN A 202 -17.65 -14.46 28.26
C GLN A 202 -16.85 -15.49 29.07
N ALA A 203 -16.51 -15.07 30.28
CA ALA A 203 -16.04 -15.92 31.37
C ALA A 203 -17.07 -16.99 31.76
#